data_AF-A0A2H0NKX8-F1
#
_entry.id   AF-A0A2H0NKX8-F1
#
_cell.length_a   1.000
_cell.length_b   1.000
_cell.length_c   1.000
_cell.angle_alpha   90.00
_cell.angle_beta   90.00
_cell.angle_gamma   90.00
#
_symmetry.space_group_name_H-M   'P 1'
#
loop_
_entity.id
_entity.type
_entity.pdbx_description
1 polymer ?
#
loop_
_entity_poly.entity_id
_entity_poly.type
_entity_poly.pdbx_seq_one_letter_code
_entity_poly.pdbx_strand_id
1 'polypeptide(L)' 'MMILPRAAQLTVHRDTAELAAAVARRIAALIEQAIAARGVCRIALAGGSTPHSCYEQLSSLPVDWSRVQIYFGDERCL' A
#
# COMPACT_ATOMS: atom_id res chain seq x y z
N MET A 1 2.62 13.35 -23.96
CA MET A 1 2.52 13.92 -22.60
C MET A 1 3.47 13.15 -21.71
N MET A 2 4.65 13.71 -21.45
CA MET A 2 5.71 13.06 -20.68
C MET A 2 5.43 13.31 -19.19
N ILE A 3 5.04 12.28 -18.44
CA ILE A 3 4.93 12.37 -16.98
C ILE A 3 6.35 12.36 -16.43
N LEU A 4 6.86 13.52 -16.01
CA LEU A 4 8.09 13.60 -15.23
C LEU A 4 7.91 12.79 -13.95
N PRO A 5 8.90 11.99 -13.51
CA PRO A 5 8.81 11.30 -12.24
C PRO A 5 8.66 12.36 -11.14
N ARG A 6 7.63 12.21 -10.33
CA ARG A 6 7.46 13.01 -9.10
C ARG A 6 8.75 12.86 -8.30
N ALA A 7 9.35 13.95 -7.85
CA ALA A 7 10.55 13.91 -7.04
C ALA A 7 10.38 12.90 -5.89
N ALA A 8 11.42 12.10 -5.63
CA ALA A 8 11.38 11.11 -4.56
C ALA A 8 11.03 11.79 -3.23
N GLN A 9 9.98 11.31 -2.56
CA GLN A 9 9.59 11.79 -1.24
C GLN A 9 10.19 10.86 -0.18
N LEU A 10 11.00 11.40 0.73
CA LEU A 10 11.56 10.68 1.88
C LEU A 10 10.79 11.06 3.14
N THR A 11 10.21 10.07 3.80
CA THR A 11 9.59 10.20 5.13
C THR A 11 10.29 9.24 6.07
N VAL A 12 10.78 9.75 7.21
CA VAL A 12 11.51 8.97 8.21
C VAL A 12 10.63 8.80 9.45
N HIS A 13 10.57 7.57 9.97
CA HIS A 13 9.89 7.21 11.21
C HIS A 13 10.90 6.75 12.25
N ARG A 14 10.53 6.80 13.54
CA ARG A 14 11.46 6.50 14.63
C ARG A 14 11.87 5.03 14.67
N ASP A 15 10.93 4.15 14.37
CA ASP A 15 11.11 2.71 14.40
C ASP A 15 10.22 2.00 13.36
N THR A 16 10.36 0.68 13.27
CA THR A 16 9.64 -0.16 12.31
C THR A 16 8.14 -0.26 12.61
N ALA A 17 7.73 -0.14 13.87
CA ALA A 17 6.32 -0.22 14.25
C ALA A 17 5.57 1.05 13.84
N GLU A 18 6.18 2.22 14.08
CA GLU A 18 5.67 3.51 13.62
C GLU A 18 5.63 3.58 12.09
N LEU A 19 6.69 3.10 11.42
CA LEU A 19 6.74 2.99 9.97
C LEU A 19 5.58 2.14 9.45
N ALA A 20 5.36 0.95 10.00
CA ALA A 20 4.29 0.06 9.56
C ALA A 20 2.90 0.70 9.72
N ALA A 21 2.66 1.37 10.84
CA ALA A 21 1.40 2.08 11.08
C ALA A 21 1.17 3.25 10.12
N ALA A 22 2.22 4.03 9.85
CA ALA A 22 2.16 5.14 8.93
C ALA A 22 1.91 4.68 7.49
N VAL A 23 2.61 3.63 7.06
CA VAL A 23 2.45 3.03 5.72
C VAL A 23 1.07 2.40 5.57
N ALA A 24 0.55 1.67 6.57
CA ALA A 24 -0.80 1.11 6.55
C ALA A 24 -1.87 2.19 6.35
N ARG A 25 -1.82 3.27 7.14
CA ARG A 25 -2.74 4.42 6.97
C ARG A 25 -2.60 5.07 5.60
N ARG A 26 -1.37 5.19 5.10
CA ARG A 26 -1.12 5.76 3.77
C ARG A 26 -1.72 4.90 2.66
N ILE A 27 -1.57 3.58 2.74
CA ILE A 27 -2.14 2.64 1.77
C ILE A 27 -3.67 2.71 1.81
N ALA A 28 -4.29 2.70 3.00
CA ALA A 28 -5.75 2.82 3.13
C ALA A 28 -6.29 4.09 2.46
N ALA A 29 -5.67 5.25 2.71
CA ALA A 29 -6.05 6.51 2.08
C ALA A 29 -5.89 6.47 0.54
N LEU A 30 -4.84 5.82 0.03
CA LEU A 30 -4.64 5.66 -1.42
C LEU A 30 -5.67 4.70 -2.04
N ILE A 31 -6.09 3.66 -1.31
CA ILE A 31 -7.15 2.75 -1.73
C ILE A 31 -8.48 3.51 -1.83
N GLU A 32 -8.85 4.28 -0.81
CA GLU A 32 -10.06 5.11 -0.82
C GLU A 32 -10.05 6.11 -2.00
N GLN A 33 -8.94 6.81 -2.21
CA GLN A 33 -8.78 7.74 -3.33
C GLN A 33 -8.91 7.04 -4.69
N ALA A 34 -8.33 5.84 -4.82
CA ALA A 34 -8.44 5.04 -6.01
C ALA A 34 -9.89 4.59 -6.28
N ILE A 35 -10.57 4.08 -5.26
CA ILE A 35 -11.97 3.66 -5.37
C ILE A 35 -12.86 4.86 -5.71
N ALA A 36 -12.67 6.00 -5.06
CA ALA A 36 -13.44 7.22 -5.35
C ALA A 36 -13.25 7.72 -6.79
N ALA A 37 -12.03 7.65 -7.32
CA ALA A 37 -11.72 8.15 -8.66
C ALA A 37 -12.19 7.23 -9.80
N ARG A 38 -12.22 5.91 -9.61
CA ARG A 38 -12.43 4.94 -10.72
C ARG A 38 -13.24 3.70 -10.34
N GLY A 39 -13.81 3.65 -9.15
CA GLY A 39 -14.63 2.54 -8.65
C GLY A 39 -13.86 1.30 -8.16
N VAL A 40 -12.53 1.24 -8.37
CA VAL A 40 -11.70 0.06 -8.03
C VAL A 40 -10.26 0.48 -7.69
N CYS A 41 -9.68 -0.14 -6.66
CA CYS A 41 -8.24 -0.06 -6.42
C CYS A 41 -7.53 -1.31 -6.94
N ARG A 42 -6.39 -1.12 -7.58
CA ARG A 42 -5.49 -2.20 -8.02
C ARG A 42 -4.16 -1.98 -7.34
N ILE A 43 -3.68 -2.97 -6.60
CA ILE A 43 -2.46 -2.87 -5.81
C ILE A 43 -1.58 -4.09 -6.04
N ALA A 44 -0.30 -3.87 -6.27
CA ALA A 44 0.71 -4.92 -6.30
C ALA A 44 1.43 -4.95 -4.94
N LEU A 45 1.44 -6.11 -4.29
CA LEU A 45 2.06 -6.32 -2.99
C LEU A 45 3.48 -6.85 -3.16
N ALA A 46 4.39 -6.36 -2.32
CA ALA A 46 5.72 -6.92 -2.14
C ALA A 46 5.72 -7.97 -1.02
N GLY A 47 6.59 -8.98 -1.12
CA GLY A 47 6.89 -9.92 -0.05
C GLY A 47 7.87 -9.37 0.99
N GLY A 48 8.23 -10.21 1.98
CA GLY A 48 9.21 -9.88 3.02
C GLY A 48 8.58 -9.39 4.33
N SER A 49 9.41 -9.28 5.38
CA SER A 49 8.94 -8.96 6.74
C SER A 49 8.50 -7.51 6.91
N THR A 50 9.13 -6.56 6.21
CA THR A 50 8.77 -5.14 6.31
C THR A 50 7.35 -4.86 5.79
N PRO A 51 6.94 -5.33 4.59
CA PRO A 51 5.56 -5.16 4.15
C PRO A 51 4.56 -6.01 4.97
N HIS A 52 4.97 -7.19 5.46
CA HIS A 52 4.11 -8.06 6.28
C HIS A 52 3.47 -7.32 7.46
N SER A 53 4.27 -6.65 8.31
CA SER A 53 3.75 -5.89 9.45
C SER A 53 2.87 -4.71 9.04
N CYS A 54 3.11 -4.12 7.86
CA CYS A 54 2.23 -3.09 7.31
C CYS A 54 0.86 -3.65 6.91
N TYR A 55 0.84 -4.84 6.28
CA TYR A 55 -0.39 -5.48 5.82
C TYR A 55 -1.26 -5.98 6.97
N GLU A 56 -0.67 -6.50 8.05
CA GLU A 56 -1.41 -6.86 9.27
C GLU A 56 -2.16 -5.64 9.82
N GLN A 57 -1.49 -4.49 9.93
CA GLN A 57 -2.13 -3.26 10.40
C GLN A 57 -3.17 -2.73 9.40
N LEU A 58 -2.88 -2.78 8.09
CA LEU A 58 -3.82 -2.39 7.04
C LEU A 58 -5.10 -3.23 7.07
N SER A 59 -4.99 -4.53 7.39
CA SER A 59 -6.16 -5.42 7.47
C SER A 59 -7.15 -5.03 8.57
N SER A 60 -6.70 -4.27 9.58
CA SER A 60 -7.52 -3.74 10.67
C SER A 60 -8.11 -2.35 10.38
N LEU A 61 -7.80 -1.73 9.24
CA LEU A 61 -8.33 -0.43 8.84
C LEU A 61 -9.63 -0.58 8.03
N PRO A 62 -10.51 0.45 8.02
CA PRO A 62 -11.76 0.42 7.28
C PRO A 62 -11.52 0.55 5.77
N VAL A 63 -11.22 -0.57 5.11
CA VAL A 63 -11.02 -0.66 3.66
C VAL A 63 -12.16 -1.45 3.03
N ASP A 64 -12.75 -0.93 1.95
CA ASP A 64 -13.73 -1.68 1.14
C ASP A 64 -13.02 -2.70 0.24
N TRP A 65 -12.67 -3.84 0.81
CA TRP A 65 -11.95 -4.93 0.15
C TRP A 65 -12.70 -5.51 -1.06
N SER A 66 -14.02 -5.35 -1.15
CA SER A 66 -14.81 -5.81 -2.30
C SER A 66 -14.44 -5.09 -3.61
N ARG A 67 -13.78 -3.93 -3.50
CA ARG A 67 -13.32 -3.11 -4.63
C ARG A 67 -11.80 -3.05 -4.75
N VAL A 68 -11.07 -3.94 -4.07
CA VAL A 68 -9.61 -4.03 -4.15
C VAL A 68 -9.22 -5.28 -4.93
N GLN A 69 -8.43 -5.10 -5.99
CA GLN A 69 -7.79 -6.17 -6.74
C GLN A 69 -6.32 -6.24 -6.37
N ILE A 70 -5.90 -7.39 -5.85
CA ILE A 70 -4.55 -7.63 -5.33
C ILE A 70 -3.74 -8.41 -6.36
N TYR A 71 -2.51 -7.99 -6.58
CA TYR A 71 -1.50 -8.63 -7.40
C TYR A 71 -0.22 -8.80 -6.58
N PHE A 72 0.69 -9.67 -7.01
CA PHE A 72 2.03 -9.81 -6.42
C PHE A 72 3.05 -9.17 -7.36
N GLY A 73 3.96 -8.37 -6.81
CA GLY A 73 5.01 -7.69 -7.59
C GLY A 73 6.06 -8.67 -8.13
N ASP A 74 6.49 -9.58 -7.27
CA ASP A 74 7.35 -10.73 -7.58
C ASP A 74 6.89 -11.96 -6.78
N GLU A 75 7.26 -13.15 -7.21
CA GLU A 75 6.98 -14.39 -6.50
C GLU A 75 8.08 -15.43 -6.73
N ARG A 76 8.24 -16.36 -5.79
CA ARG A 76 9.19 -17.46 -5.88
C ARG A 76 8.57 -18.63 -6.64
N CYS A 77 9.25 -19.12 -7.67
CA CYS A 77 8.91 -20.37 -8.35
C CYS A 77 9.59 -21.53 -7.61
N LEU A 78 8.88 -22.13 -6.65
CA LEU A 78 9.34 -23.26 -5.81
C LEU A 78 8.72 -24.59 -6.25
#